data_AF-A0A817P5P5-F1
#
_entry.id   AF-A0A817P5P5-F1
#
_cell.length_a   1.000
_cell.length_b   1.000
_cell.length_c   1.000
_cell.angle_alpha   90.00
_cell.angle_beta   90.00
_cell.angle_gamma   90.00
#
_symmetry.space_group_name_H-M   'P 1'
#
loop_
_entity.id
_entity.type
_entity.pdbx_description
1 polymer ?
#
loop_
_entity_poly.entity_id
_entity_poly.type
_entity_poly.pdbx_seq_one_letter_code
_entity_poly.pdbx_strand_id
1 'polypeptide(L)'
;MNICSEIRSSPFASLNGLSYMEEEDEILFSMHTVFRIQSIQQQTNQPKIWEVHLKLTSAEVDQNLAFLTEHMREELEGGTSLH
;
A
#
# COMPACT_ATOMS: atom_id res chain seq x y z
N MET A 1 1.18 -3.37 -14.79
CA MET A 1 1.31 -2.69 -13.48
C MET A 1 1.85 -1.29 -13.74
N ASN A 2 1.12 -0.22 -13.39
CA ASN A 2 1.61 1.16 -13.57
C ASN A 2 2.40 1.55 -12.31
N ILE A 3 3.72 1.68 -12.44
CA ILE A 3 4.60 2.08 -11.34
C ILE A 3 4.65 3.60 -11.29
N CYS A 4 4.38 4.19 -10.12
CA CYS A 4 4.47 5.62 -9.90
C CYS A 4 5.95 6.00 -9.77
N SER A 5 6.50 6.76 -10.73
CA SER A 5 7.93 7.11 -10.83
C SER A 5 8.45 8.05 -9.73
N GLU A 6 7.57 8.50 -8.83
CA GLU A 6 7.88 9.44 -7.76
C GLU A 6 8.40 8.76 -6.49
N ILE A 7 8.24 7.43 -6.35
CA ILE A 7 8.72 6.67 -5.19
C ILE A 7 10.20 6.31 -5.38
N ARG A 8 11.09 6.95 -4.62
CA ARG A 8 12.56 6.89 -4.80
C ARG A 8 13.24 5.62 -4.28
N SER A 9 12.62 4.87 -3.38
CA SER A 9 13.07 3.52 -2.99
C SER A 9 12.32 2.48 -3.82
N SER A 10 12.96 1.36 -4.17
CA SER A 10 12.24 0.23 -4.76
C SER A 10 11.49 -0.48 -3.62
N PRO A 11 10.17 -0.31 -3.46
CA PRO A 11 9.44 -0.85 -2.31
C PRO A 11 9.07 -2.32 -2.51
N PHE A 12 9.60 -2.95 -3.56
CA PHE A 12 9.33 -4.33 -3.90
C PHE A 12 10.53 -5.01 -4.54
N ALA A 13 10.57 -6.34 -4.43
CA ALA A 13 11.51 -7.21 -5.10
C ALA A 13 10.75 -8.39 -5.70
N SER A 14 11.11 -8.81 -6.91
CA SER A 14 10.68 -10.11 -7.43
C SER A 14 11.53 -11.19 -6.77
N LEU A 15 10.87 -12.25 -6.32
CA LEU A 15 11.52 -13.43 -5.75
C LEU A 15 11.56 -14.59 -6.75
N ASN A 16 11.35 -14.33 -8.04
CA ASN A 16 11.43 -15.36 -9.07
C ASN A 16 12.83 -15.99 -9.10
N GLY A 17 12.89 -17.31 -8.96
CA GLY A 17 14.15 -18.07 -8.86
C GLY A 17 14.92 -17.88 -7.54
N LEU A 18 14.33 -17.17 -6.57
CA LEU A 18 14.87 -16.97 -5.22
C LEU A 18 13.92 -17.51 -4.14
N SER A 19 12.62 -17.61 -4.42
CA SER A 19 11.63 -18.18 -3.51
C SER A 19 11.83 -19.68 -3.34
N TYR A 20 11.38 -20.19 -2.19
CA TYR A 20 11.40 -21.62 -1.90
C TYR A 20 10.46 -22.41 -2.82
N MET A 21 9.38 -21.77 -3.27
CA MET A 21 8.44 -22.35 -4.24
C MET A 21 8.74 -21.78 -5.63
N GLU A 22 9.18 -22.63 -6.56
CA GLU A 22 9.57 -22.20 -7.91
C GLU A 22 8.40 -22.05 -8.89
N GLU A 23 7.22 -22.55 -8.52
CA GLU A 23 6.03 -22.63 -9.38
C GLU A 23 5.15 -21.38 -9.31
N GLU A 24 5.46 -20.43 -8.42
CA GLU A 24 4.70 -19.21 -8.19
C GLU A 24 5.54 -17.97 -8.54
N ASP A 25 4.90 -16.97 -9.15
CA ASP A 25 5.49 -15.64 -9.32
C ASP A 25 5.26 -14.83 -8.04
N GLU A 26 6.33 -14.59 -7.28
CA GLU A 26 6.27 -13.90 -6.00
C GLU A 26 6.91 -12.52 -6.05
N ILE A 27 6.21 -11.52 -5.49
CA ILE A 27 6.69 -10.16 -5.30
C ILE A 27 6.64 -9.83 -3.81
N LEU A 28 7.81 -9.58 -3.23
CA LEU A 28 7.95 -9.14 -1.84
C LEU A 28 7.90 -7.62 -1.78
N PHE A 29 7.05 -7.07 -0.93
CA PHE A 29 7.05 -5.64 -0.61
C PHE A 29 7.82 -5.38 0.69
N SER A 30 8.53 -4.26 0.77
CA SER A 30 9.17 -3.85 2.02
C SER A 30 8.12 -3.57 3.11
N MET A 31 8.50 -3.73 4.38
CA MET A 31 7.61 -3.34 5.47
C MET A 31 7.20 -1.86 5.36
N HIS A 32 6.03 -1.54 5.90
CA HIS A 32 5.43 -0.20 5.85
C HIS A 32 5.07 0.30 4.45
N THR A 33 4.98 -0.60 3.46
CA THR A 33 4.38 -0.29 2.16
C THR A 33 2.90 0.01 2.34
N VAL A 34 2.44 1.14 1.80
CA VAL A 34 1.04 1.58 1.89
C VAL A 34 0.36 1.43 0.53
N PHE A 35 -0.84 0.84 0.54
CA PHE A 35 -1.71 0.74 -0.63
C PHE A 35 -3.01 1.49 -0.39
N ARG A 36 -3.44 2.29 -1.37
CA ARG A 36 -4.79 2.86 -1.42
C ARG A 36 -5.71 1.95 -2.22
N ILE A 37 -6.83 1.55 -1.61
CA ILE A 37 -7.93 0.89 -2.31
C ILE A 37 -8.54 1.88 -3.31
N GLN A 38 -8.57 1.50 -4.57
CA GLN A 38 -9.19 2.26 -5.66
C GLN A 38 -10.63 1.82 -5.88
N SER A 39 -10.86 0.51 -5.90
CA SER A 39 -12.18 -0.08 -6.07
C SER A 39 -12.25 -1.45 -5.43
N ILE A 40 -13.47 -1.85 -5.12
CA ILE A 40 -13.83 -3.20 -4.70
C ILE A 40 -14.98 -3.60 -5.60
N GLN A 41 -14.79 -4.66 -6.38
CA GLN A 41 -15.79 -5.13 -7.33
C GLN A 41 -15.98 -6.63 -7.19
N GLN A 42 -17.22 -7.08 -7.33
CA GLN A 42 -17.54 -8.51 -7.35
C GLN A 42 -17.40 -9.02 -8.77
N GLN A 43 -16.75 -10.16 -8.97
CA GLN A 43 -16.61 -10.71 -10.32
C GLN A 43 -17.96 -11.18 -10.84
N THR A 44 -18.39 -10.64 -11.98
CA THR A 44 -19.69 -10.95 -12.59
C THR A 44 -19.89 -12.45 -12.83
N ASN A 45 -18.81 -13.14 -13.20
CA ASN A 45 -18.85 -14.57 -13.53
C ASN A 45 -18.60 -15.48 -12.31
N GLN A 46 -18.17 -14.93 -11.18
CA GLN A 46 -17.85 -15.65 -9.96
C GLN A 46 -18.28 -14.82 -8.75
N PRO A 47 -19.58 -14.78 -8.41
CA PRO A 47 -20.10 -13.88 -7.39
C PRO A 47 -19.54 -14.13 -5.98
N LYS A 48 -18.85 -15.25 -5.74
CA LYS A 48 -18.17 -15.48 -4.46
C LYS A 48 -16.79 -14.82 -4.38
N ILE A 49 -16.27 -14.31 -5.50
CA ILE A 49 -14.95 -13.69 -5.60
C ILE A 49 -15.11 -12.18 -5.66
N TRP A 50 -14.40 -11.52 -4.74
CA TRP A 50 -14.24 -10.08 -4.70
C TRP A 50 -12.85 -9.71 -5.19
N GLU A 51 -12.79 -8.76 -6.11
CA GLU A 51 -11.57 -8.20 -6.65
C GLU A 51 -11.35 -6.81 -6.04
N VAL A 52 -10.18 -6.61 -5.45
CA VAL A 52 -9.80 -5.33 -4.82
C VAL A 52 -8.67 -4.72 -5.64
N HIS A 53 -8.89 -3.53 -6.18
CA HIS A 53 -7.85 -2.81 -6.91
C HIS A 53 -7.05 -1.94 -5.96
N LEU A 54 -5.78 -2.26 -5.81
CA LEU A 54 -4.85 -1.55 -4.94
C LEU A 54 -3.90 -0.69 -5.76
N LYS A 55 -3.66 0.55 -5.30
CA LYS A 55 -2.64 1.44 -5.85
C LYS A 55 -1.56 1.65 -4.78
N LEU A 56 -0.32 1.32 -5.12
CA LEU A 56 0.84 1.66 -4.31
C LEU A 56 0.92 3.19 -4.15
N THR A 57 1.12 3.65 -2.92
CA THR A 57 1.09 5.08 -2.60
C THR A 57 2.08 5.43 -1.48
N SER A 58 2.33 6.73 -1.31
CA SER A 58 3.16 7.28 -0.23
C SER A 58 2.64 8.67 0.14
N ALA A 59 3.04 9.21 1.29
CA ALA A 59 2.69 10.58 1.68
C ALA A 59 3.22 11.64 0.69
N GLU A 60 4.27 11.33 -0.08
CA GLU A 60 4.81 12.22 -1.12
C GLU A 60 3.88 12.31 -2.35
N VAL A 61 3.23 11.20 -2.70
CA VAL A 61 2.37 11.08 -3.89
C VAL A 61 0.90 11.40 -3.56
N ASP A 62 0.50 11.16 -2.32
CA ASP A 62 -0.89 11.16 -1.88
C ASP A 62 -1.10 12.18 -0.77
N GLN A 63 -1.44 13.39 -1.19
CA GLN A 63 -1.64 14.51 -0.28
C GLN A 63 -2.72 14.23 0.77
N ASN A 64 -3.77 13.48 0.44
CA ASN A 64 -4.79 13.10 1.42
C ASN A 64 -4.21 12.20 2.51
N LEU A 65 -3.31 11.28 2.14
CA LEU A 65 -2.58 10.46 3.12
C LEU A 65 -1.66 11.33 3.98
N ALA A 66 -0.97 12.30 3.37
CA ALA A 66 -0.13 13.24 4.10
C ALA A 66 -0.92 14.06 5.13
N PHE A 67 -2.02 14.70 4.71
CA PHE A 67 -2.89 15.48 5.60
C PHE A 67 -3.48 14.64 6.73
N LEU A 68 -3.95 13.43 6.44
CA LEU A 68 -4.48 12.53 7.47
C LEU A 68 -3.41 12.17 8.50
N THR A 69 -2.19 11.88 8.04
CA THR A 69 -1.08 11.50 8.90
C THR A 69 -0.61 12.67 9.76
N GLU A 70 -0.61 13.89 9.22
CA GLU A 70 -0.32 15.12 9.97
C GLU A 70 -1.36 15.35 11.06
N HIS A 71 -2.63 15.33 10.70
CA HIS A 71 -3.71 15.56 11.64
C HIS A 71 -3.72 14.53 12.77
N MET A 72 -3.48 13.25 12.47
CA MET A 72 -3.34 12.21 13.50
C MET A 72 -2.15 12.47 14.44
N ARG A 73 -1.03 13.01 13.93
CA ARG A 73 0.13 13.34 14.76
C ARG A 73 -0.19 14.48 15.71
N GLU A 74 -0.82 15.55 15.22
CA GLU A 74 -1.21 16.70 16.03
C GLU A 74 -2.16 16.30 17.18
N GLU A 75 -3.16 15.46 16.90
CA GLU A 75 -4.10 14.96 17.91
C GLU A 75 -3.40 14.10 18.97
N LEU A 76 -2.45 13.26 18.56
CA LEU A 76 -1.71 12.38 19.47
C LEU A 76 -0.66 13.13 20.30
N GLU A 77 0.00 14.14 19.74
CA GLU A 77 0.97 14.98 20.44
C GLU A 77 0.27 15.96 21.41
N GLY A 78 -0.88 16.51 21.02
CA GLY A 78 -1.72 17.39 21.85
C GLY A 78 -2.25 16.71 23.13
N GLY A 79 -2.31 15.38 23.17
CA GLY A 79 -2.71 14.60 24.34
C GLY A 79 -1.67 14.50 25.46
N THR A 80 -0.44 14.98 25.24
CA THR A 80 0.66 14.86 26.24
C THR A 80 0.98 16.14 27.01
N SER A 81 0.31 17.26 26.73
CA SER A 81 0.42 18.48 27.55
C SER A 81 -0.64 18.52 28.66
N LEU A 82 -0.54 17.61 29.63
CA LEU A 82 -1.15 17.72 30.96
C LEU A 82 -0.51 16.68 31.90
N HIS A 83 0.74 16.93 32.30
CA HIS A 83 1.27 16.52 33.60
C HIS A 83 2.32 17.51 34.10
#